data_AF-A0A9P5VGR8-F1
#
_entry.id   AF-A0A9P5VGR8-F1
#
_cell.length_a   1.000
_cell.length_b   1.000
_cell.length_c   1.000
_cell.angle_alpha   90.00
_cell.angle_beta   90.00
_cell.angle_gamma   90.00
#
_symmetry.space_group_name_H-M   'P 1'
#
loop_
_entity.id
_entity.type
_entity.pdbx_description
1 polymer ?
#
loop_
_entity_poly.entity_id
_entity_poly.type
_entity_poly.pdbx_seq_one_letter_code
_entity_poly.pdbx_strand_id
1 'polypeptide(L)'
;PALLSGAAPSTSTNTLNVFISHVWNTMPLSRKPKTRPISRDQDKNLIAILDYIKDCKLSFGSFVMACLNSEDIQVRGKVAYFYSDKYPARCLDLWRATIKEAHSGLLLTSAVNFVLKYAQPEIERASHCTNLKFPSSSVSADALGQFDLQDVELELADLAPTSLALIRSLVNDKRPSPFEPVTPAVPVIASIVLKSWNKRANLLQGVFGLYFYGQGASRSLINVLQKAGVCNGFDWIMESLDHMSEAHLAKVQAIVKEKKQPFMVVYDNINMAFRRYNQWTTNQDSFENGATATVILTSEMPAVERMQDPVRHLRACDLCPTKAQSEHLKDFYHYHLTEVLQR
;
A
#
# COMPACT_ATOMS: atom_id res chain seq x y z
N PRO A 1 33.13 12.97 -20.39
CA PRO A 1 33.08 14.19 -19.53
C PRO A 1 32.24 15.33 -20.12
N ALA A 2 32.47 15.74 -21.37
CA ALA A 2 31.74 16.86 -22.01
C ALA A 2 30.26 16.56 -22.39
N LEU A 3 29.86 15.28 -22.44
CA LEU A 3 28.48 14.87 -22.77
C LEU A 3 27.49 14.94 -21.58
N LEU A 4 27.97 15.19 -20.36
CA LEU A 4 27.16 15.19 -19.13
C LEU A 4 27.04 16.58 -18.46
N SER A 5 27.76 17.60 -18.94
CA SER A 5 27.61 18.98 -18.46
C SER A 5 26.54 19.69 -19.29
N GLY A 6 25.39 20.00 -18.67
CA GLY A 6 24.19 20.56 -19.31
C GLY A 6 24.27 22.01 -19.82
N ALA A 7 25.43 22.49 -20.25
CA ALA A 7 25.52 23.77 -20.95
C ALA A 7 25.46 23.50 -22.47
N ALA A 8 24.28 23.64 -23.06
CA ALA A 8 24.11 23.54 -24.51
C ALA A 8 24.79 24.74 -25.19
N PRO A 9 25.75 24.54 -26.11
CA PRO A 9 26.21 25.64 -26.96
C PRO A 9 25.05 26.14 -27.81
N SER A 10 24.89 27.46 -27.94
CA SER A 10 23.88 28.12 -28.77
C SER A 10 24.14 27.85 -30.26
N THR A 11 23.89 26.62 -30.67
CA THR A 11 23.86 26.21 -32.08
C THR A 11 22.54 26.73 -32.66
N SER A 12 22.61 27.46 -33.78
CA SER A 12 21.41 28.01 -34.40
C SER A 12 20.46 26.86 -34.78
N THR A 13 19.17 27.04 -34.50
CA THR A 13 18.10 26.04 -34.69
C THR A 13 18.08 25.48 -36.13
N ASN A 14 18.45 26.31 -37.11
CA ASN A 14 18.55 25.91 -38.51
C ASN A 14 19.69 24.93 -38.78
N THR A 15 20.85 25.10 -38.16
CA THR A 15 21.99 24.18 -38.34
C THR A 15 21.65 22.79 -37.77
N LEU A 16 20.93 22.75 -36.65
CA LEU A 16 20.50 21.51 -36.00
C LEU A 16 19.46 20.76 -36.83
N ASN A 17 18.50 21.46 -37.44
CA ASN A 17 17.47 20.85 -38.29
C ASN A 17 18.06 20.25 -39.58
N VAL A 18 18.98 20.97 -40.24
CA VAL A 18 19.70 20.47 -41.42
C VAL A 18 20.54 19.23 -41.05
N PHE A 19 21.19 19.27 -39.89
CA PHE A 19 21.96 18.16 -39.34
C PHE A 19 21.11 16.90 -39.11
N ILE A 20 19.95 17.06 -38.45
CA ILE A 20 19.04 15.94 -38.15
C ILE A 20 18.51 15.33 -39.46
N SER A 21 18.12 16.15 -40.42
CA SER A 21 17.66 15.66 -41.73
C SER A 21 18.76 14.85 -42.43
N HIS A 22 20.02 15.30 -42.41
CA HIS A 22 21.14 14.57 -43.01
C HIS A 22 21.38 13.20 -42.34
N VAL A 23 21.43 13.16 -41.00
CA VAL A 23 21.61 11.93 -40.20
C VAL A 23 20.51 10.91 -40.46
N TRP A 24 19.26 11.35 -40.55
CA TRP A 24 18.14 10.44 -40.78
C TRP A 24 18.03 10.01 -42.25
N ASN A 25 18.50 10.81 -43.19
CA ASN A 25 18.50 10.47 -44.62
C ASN A 25 19.57 9.44 -45.00
N THR A 26 20.62 9.30 -44.20
CA THR A 26 21.62 8.23 -44.36
C THR A 26 21.20 6.91 -43.70
N MET A 27 20.16 6.90 -42.85
CA MET A 27 19.60 5.66 -42.31
C MET A 27 18.79 4.89 -43.37
N PRO A 28 19.02 3.58 -43.54
CA PRO A 28 18.25 2.77 -44.47
C PRO A 28 16.79 2.66 -43.99
N LEU A 29 15.85 3.07 -44.85
CA LEU A 29 14.41 2.91 -44.63
C LEU A 29 14.04 1.42 -44.71
N SER A 30 14.03 0.72 -43.58
CA SER A 30 13.50 -0.64 -43.54
C SER A 30 11.98 -0.60 -43.66
N ARG A 31 11.45 -0.98 -44.83
CA ARG A 31 10.01 -1.13 -45.04
C ARG A 31 9.53 -2.40 -44.31
N LYS A 32 8.81 -2.15 -43.20
CA LYS A 32 8.11 -3.07 -42.29
C LYS A 32 9.01 -3.78 -41.24
N PRO A 33 8.54 -3.86 -39.98
CA PRO A 33 9.21 -4.64 -38.94
C PRO A 33 9.02 -6.12 -39.27
N LYS A 34 9.99 -6.72 -39.97
CA LYS A 34 10.14 -8.17 -39.96
C LYS A 34 10.93 -8.51 -38.71
N THR A 35 10.48 -9.51 -37.95
CA THR A 35 11.15 -10.16 -36.81
C THR A 35 12.45 -10.87 -37.22
N ARG A 36 13.23 -10.30 -38.14
CA ARG A 36 14.55 -10.79 -38.50
C ARG A 36 15.56 -10.31 -37.44
N PRO A 37 16.55 -11.14 -37.09
CA PRO A 37 17.65 -10.68 -36.25
C PRO A 37 18.30 -9.46 -36.89
N ILE A 38 18.45 -8.41 -36.07
CA ILE A 38 19.07 -7.12 -36.43
C ILE A 38 20.47 -7.41 -36.99
N SER A 39 20.76 -6.89 -38.18
CA SER A 39 22.01 -7.15 -38.91
C SER A 39 23.18 -6.38 -38.31
N ARG A 40 24.41 -6.94 -38.39
CA ARG A 40 25.67 -6.23 -38.05
C ARG A 40 25.81 -4.87 -38.75
N ASP A 41 25.17 -4.67 -39.89
CA ASP A 41 25.22 -3.39 -40.61
C ASP A 41 24.35 -2.30 -39.95
N GLN A 42 23.32 -2.68 -39.18
CA GLN A 42 22.52 -1.71 -38.41
C GLN A 42 23.32 -1.16 -37.23
N ASP A 43 24.13 -2.00 -36.57
CA ASP A 43 25.03 -1.56 -35.49
C ASP A 43 26.09 -0.57 -36.01
N LYS A 44 26.63 -0.77 -37.23
CA LYS A 44 27.56 0.18 -37.86
C LYS A 44 26.93 1.54 -38.10
N ASN A 45 25.68 1.57 -38.58
CA ASN A 45 24.96 2.83 -38.79
C ASN A 45 24.72 3.57 -37.47
N LEU A 46 24.37 2.86 -36.39
CA LEU A 46 24.22 3.46 -35.07
C LEU A 46 25.53 4.03 -34.53
N ILE A 47 26.63 3.30 -34.68
CA ILE A 47 27.97 3.77 -34.27
C ILE A 47 28.35 5.03 -35.07
N ALA A 48 28.14 5.03 -36.39
CA ALA A 48 28.42 6.19 -37.23
C ALA A 48 27.62 7.43 -36.80
N ILE A 49 26.37 7.26 -36.38
CA ILE A 49 25.54 8.36 -35.85
C ILE A 49 26.09 8.86 -34.52
N LEU A 50 26.48 7.96 -33.62
CA LEU A 50 27.07 8.34 -32.32
C LEU A 50 28.41 9.06 -32.48
N ASP A 51 29.27 8.60 -33.39
CA ASP A 51 30.52 9.26 -33.73
C ASP A 51 30.27 10.64 -34.34
N TYR A 52 29.28 10.77 -35.22
CA TYR A 52 28.91 12.04 -35.82
C TYR A 52 28.32 13.04 -34.80
N ILE A 53 27.50 12.58 -33.84
CA ILE A 53 27.02 13.41 -32.72
C ILE A 53 28.20 13.92 -31.88
N LYS A 54 29.19 13.07 -31.64
CA LYS A 54 30.41 13.39 -30.90
C LYS A 54 31.26 14.41 -31.65
N ASP A 55 31.45 14.25 -32.95
CA ASP A 55 32.20 15.17 -33.81
C ASP A 55 31.55 16.57 -33.83
N CYS A 56 30.21 16.62 -33.82
CA CYS A 56 29.46 17.86 -33.73
C CYS A 56 29.37 18.45 -32.31
N LYS A 57 29.98 17.81 -31.30
CA LYS A 57 29.95 18.22 -29.88
C LYS A 57 28.52 18.40 -29.34
N LEU A 58 27.55 17.67 -29.88
CA LEU A 58 26.18 17.71 -29.40
C LEU A 58 26.01 16.74 -28.22
N SER A 59 25.27 17.16 -27.20
CA SER A 59 24.84 16.20 -26.18
C SER A 59 23.81 15.25 -26.79
N PHE A 60 23.86 13.97 -26.40
CA PHE A 60 22.88 12.98 -26.87
C PHE A 60 21.44 13.41 -26.53
N GLY A 61 21.24 14.01 -25.35
CA GLY A 61 19.95 14.57 -24.95
C GLY A 61 19.48 15.71 -25.85
N SER A 62 20.36 16.64 -26.20
CA SER A 62 20.05 17.73 -27.14
C SER A 62 19.69 17.19 -28.53
N PHE A 63 20.42 16.18 -29.01
CA PHE A 63 20.11 15.51 -30.27
C PHE A 63 18.73 14.84 -30.25
N VAL A 64 18.42 14.08 -29.20
CA VAL A 64 17.13 13.41 -29.03
C VAL A 64 15.99 14.42 -28.94
N MET A 65 16.13 15.47 -28.12
CA MET A 65 15.12 16.50 -27.97
C MET A 65 14.86 17.24 -29.29
N ALA A 66 15.91 17.52 -30.06
CA ALA A 66 15.77 18.16 -31.35
C ALA A 66 15.13 17.23 -32.40
N CYS A 67 15.40 15.93 -32.34
CA CYS A 67 14.71 14.93 -33.15
C CYS A 67 13.22 14.86 -32.83
N LEU A 68 12.86 14.88 -31.54
CA LEU A 68 11.47 14.83 -31.07
C LEU A 68 10.69 16.11 -31.40
N ASN A 69 11.36 17.27 -31.34
CA ASN A 69 10.77 18.58 -31.61
C ASN A 69 10.90 19.03 -33.07
N SER A 70 11.39 18.18 -33.97
CA SER A 70 11.59 18.56 -35.38
C SER A 70 10.25 18.80 -36.08
N GLU A 71 10.13 19.92 -36.81
CA GLU A 71 8.95 20.20 -37.62
C GLU A 71 8.86 19.29 -38.86
N ASP A 72 10.01 18.76 -39.31
CA ASP A 72 10.12 17.87 -40.45
C ASP A 72 9.38 16.54 -40.19
N ILE A 73 8.35 16.28 -40.99
CA ILE A 73 7.51 15.08 -40.92
C ILE A 73 8.34 13.81 -41.14
N GLN A 74 9.36 13.85 -42.00
CA GLN A 74 10.19 12.69 -42.30
C GLN A 74 11.07 12.32 -41.10
N VAL A 75 11.65 13.33 -40.46
CA VAL A 75 12.42 13.16 -39.21
C VAL A 75 11.52 12.59 -38.12
N ARG A 76 10.34 13.19 -37.87
CA ARG A 76 9.40 12.69 -36.87
C ARG A 76 8.97 11.25 -37.14
N GLY A 77 8.69 10.89 -38.38
CA GLY A 77 8.34 9.52 -38.76
C GLY A 77 9.46 8.51 -38.47
N LYS A 78 10.71 8.86 -38.77
CA LYS A 78 11.87 8.00 -38.50
C LYS A 78 12.20 7.91 -37.02
N VAL A 79 12.05 9.00 -36.28
CA VAL A 79 12.23 9.06 -34.82
C VAL A 79 11.16 8.21 -34.14
N ALA A 80 9.89 8.38 -34.50
CA ALA A 80 8.80 7.55 -33.99
C ALA A 80 9.05 6.07 -34.28
N TYR A 81 9.50 5.72 -35.48
CA TYR A 81 9.88 4.34 -35.83
C TYR A 81 11.02 3.83 -34.94
N PHE A 82 12.10 4.61 -34.79
CA PHE A 82 13.23 4.26 -33.94
C PHE A 82 12.79 3.99 -32.49
N TYR A 83 11.96 4.84 -31.91
CA TYR A 83 11.45 4.67 -30.54
C TYR A 83 10.36 3.60 -30.39
N SER A 84 9.65 3.25 -31.47
CA SER A 84 8.61 2.20 -31.45
C SER A 84 9.17 0.78 -31.45
N ASP A 85 10.44 0.60 -31.83
CA ASP A 85 11.12 -0.69 -31.89
C ASP A 85 12.21 -0.78 -30.81
N LYS A 86 12.97 -1.88 -30.75
CA LYS A 86 14.01 -2.14 -29.73
C LYS A 86 15.29 -1.32 -29.92
N TYR A 87 15.31 -0.33 -30.82
CA TYR A 87 16.52 0.46 -31.09
C TYR A 87 17.03 1.27 -29.90
N PRO A 88 16.21 1.92 -29.05
CA PRO A 88 16.71 2.65 -27.89
C PRO A 88 17.42 1.72 -26.91
N ALA A 89 16.83 0.55 -26.65
CA ALA A 89 17.44 -0.48 -25.83
C ALA A 89 18.77 -0.98 -26.44
N ARG A 90 18.82 -1.19 -27.76
CA ARG A 90 20.05 -1.60 -28.46
C ARG A 90 21.14 -0.53 -28.42
N CYS A 91 20.80 0.74 -28.58
CA CYS A 91 21.74 1.85 -28.42
C CYS A 91 22.33 1.88 -27.02
N LEU A 92 21.49 1.65 -25.99
CA LEU A 92 21.95 1.53 -24.61
C LEU A 92 22.85 0.31 -24.43
N ASP A 93 22.56 -0.84 -25.05
CA ASP A 93 23.40 -2.04 -24.99
C ASP A 93 24.76 -1.82 -25.65
N LEU A 94 24.79 -1.21 -26.84
CA LEU A 94 26.03 -0.86 -27.55
C LEU A 94 26.83 0.16 -26.76
N TRP A 95 26.16 1.19 -26.24
CA TRP A 95 26.80 2.19 -25.40
C TRP A 95 27.38 1.55 -24.14
N ARG A 96 26.63 0.67 -23.47
CA ARG A 96 27.08 -0.12 -22.31
C ARG A 96 28.31 -0.96 -22.65
N ALA A 97 28.34 -1.61 -23.81
CA ALA A 97 29.49 -2.38 -24.27
C ALA A 97 30.74 -1.52 -24.53
N THR A 98 30.56 -0.23 -24.86
CA THR A 98 31.67 0.71 -25.10
C THR A 98 32.14 1.47 -23.85
N ILE A 99 31.38 1.44 -22.76
CA ILE A 99 31.76 2.11 -21.51
C ILE A 99 32.87 1.31 -20.82
N LYS A 100 34.06 1.90 -20.76
CA LYS A 100 35.16 1.38 -19.93
C LYS A 100 34.78 1.42 -18.46
N GLU A 101 35.22 0.45 -17.65
CA GLU A 101 34.91 0.33 -16.21
C GLU A 101 35.08 1.64 -15.44
N ALA A 102 36.11 2.44 -15.77
CA ALA A 102 36.40 3.73 -15.14
C ALA A 102 35.26 4.78 -15.24
N HIS A 103 34.31 4.64 -16.17
CA HIS A 103 33.19 5.57 -16.36
C HIS A 103 31.82 5.00 -15.94
N SER A 104 31.80 3.73 -15.51
CA SER A 104 30.58 3.03 -15.10
C SER A 104 29.91 3.66 -13.87
N GLY A 105 30.71 4.14 -12.91
CA GLY A 105 30.21 4.78 -11.69
C GLY A 105 29.44 6.08 -11.96
N LEU A 106 30.00 6.98 -12.76
CA LEU A 106 29.34 8.26 -13.12
C LEU A 106 28.04 8.03 -13.89
N LEU A 107 28.02 7.02 -14.74
CA LEU A 107 26.84 6.61 -15.50
C LEU A 107 25.74 6.09 -14.59
N LEU A 108 26.08 5.18 -13.68
CA LEU A 108 25.15 4.61 -12.72
C LEU A 108 24.53 5.72 -11.86
N THR A 109 25.35 6.63 -11.34
CA THR A 109 24.86 7.79 -10.57
C THR A 109 23.90 8.65 -11.40
N SER A 110 24.22 8.90 -12.66
CA SER A 110 23.36 9.70 -13.56
C SER A 110 22.03 8.99 -13.83
N ALA A 111 22.05 7.67 -14.05
CA ALA A 111 20.85 6.87 -14.26
C ALA A 111 19.97 6.81 -13.00
N VAL A 112 20.57 6.61 -11.83
CA VAL A 112 19.87 6.64 -10.54
C VAL A 112 19.23 8.01 -10.33
N ASN A 113 19.96 9.10 -10.55
CA ASN A 113 19.42 10.47 -10.43
C ASN A 113 18.26 10.72 -11.40
N PHE A 114 18.36 10.20 -12.62
CA PHE A 114 17.28 10.31 -13.60
C PHE A 114 16.03 9.57 -13.13
N VAL A 115 16.16 8.34 -12.63
CA VAL A 115 15.03 7.57 -12.09
C VAL A 115 14.41 8.27 -10.87
N LEU A 116 15.25 8.75 -9.94
CA LEU A 116 14.80 9.47 -8.75
C LEU A 116 14.02 10.74 -9.10
N LYS A 117 14.38 11.45 -10.18
CA LYS A 117 13.67 12.64 -10.65
C LYS A 117 12.19 12.39 -10.95
N TYR A 118 11.82 11.16 -11.35
CA TYR A 118 10.44 10.79 -11.63
C TYR A 118 9.78 10.01 -10.48
N ALA A 119 10.53 9.14 -9.81
CA ALA A 119 10.01 8.32 -8.72
C ALA A 119 9.70 9.14 -7.45
N GLN A 120 10.48 10.17 -7.12
CA GLN A 120 10.25 10.97 -5.91
C GLN A 120 8.92 11.74 -5.95
N PRO A 121 8.57 12.49 -7.02
CA PRO A 121 7.26 13.16 -7.09
C PRO A 121 6.08 12.20 -7.09
N GLU A 122 6.24 11.00 -7.65
CA GLU A 122 5.24 9.93 -7.60
C GLU A 122 4.95 9.48 -6.17
N ILE A 123 5.99 9.16 -5.41
CA ILE A 123 5.88 8.76 -3.99
C ILE A 123 5.31 9.92 -3.16
N GLU A 124 5.76 11.15 -3.40
CA GLU A 124 5.22 12.32 -2.72
C GLU A 124 3.70 12.45 -2.96
N ARG A 125 3.26 12.39 -4.23
CA ARG A 125 1.84 12.43 -4.60
C ARG A 125 1.04 11.31 -3.93
N ALA A 126 1.53 10.08 -4.02
CA ALA A 126 0.90 8.92 -3.39
C ALA A 126 0.80 9.09 -1.86
N SER A 127 1.81 9.67 -1.21
CA SER A 127 1.82 9.92 0.22
C SER A 127 0.76 10.94 0.67
N HIS A 128 0.28 11.79 -0.24
CA HIS A 128 -0.77 12.75 0.01
C HIS A 128 -2.17 12.23 -0.32
N CYS A 129 -2.30 11.11 -1.02
CA CYS A 129 -3.59 10.49 -1.33
C CYS A 129 -4.37 10.16 -0.06
N THR A 130 -5.66 10.49 -0.03
CA THR A 130 -6.55 10.19 1.10
C THR A 130 -6.85 8.71 1.22
N ASN A 131 -6.93 8.01 0.09
CA ASN A 131 -7.27 6.59 0.04
C ASN A 131 -6.14 5.71 0.61
N LEU A 132 -4.91 6.22 0.73
CA LEU A 132 -3.76 5.53 1.33
C LEU A 132 -3.49 5.95 2.79
N LYS A 133 -4.39 6.72 3.39
CA LYS A 133 -4.29 7.17 4.78
C LYS A 133 -5.31 6.42 5.63
N PHE A 134 -4.88 5.96 6.80
CA PHE A 134 -5.82 5.39 7.74
C PHE A 134 -6.71 6.51 8.31
N PRO A 135 -8.04 6.38 8.29
CA PRO A 135 -8.92 7.44 8.76
C PRO A 135 -8.80 7.58 10.27
N SER A 136 -8.25 8.69 10.77
CA SER A 136 -8.01 8.88 12.21
C SER A 136 -9.29 9.08 13.05
N SER A 137 -10.40 9.50 12.43
CA SER A 137 -11.63 9.91 13.12
C SER A 137 -12.87 9.12 12.71
N SER A 138 -12.75 8.15 11.79
CA SER A 138 -13.89 7.39 11.26
C SER A 138 -13.54 5.92 11.05
N VAL A 139 -12.65 5.37 11.89
CA VAL A 139 -12.36 3.94 11.89
C VAL A 139 -13.65 3.22 12.23
N SER A 140 -14.18 2.48 11.27
CA SER A 140 -15.32 1.60 11.51
C SER A 140 -14.88 0.17 11.29
N ALA A 141 -15.42 -0.76 12.08
CA ALA A 141 -15.20 -2.18 11.86
C ALA A 141 -15.57 -2.60 10.42
N ASP A 142 -16.62 -1.99 9.86
CA ASP A 142 -17.06 -2.21 8.48
C ASP A 142 -15.98 -1.83 7.45
N ALA A 143 -15.33 -0.66 7.63
CA ALA A 143 -14.25 -0.21 6.75
C ALA A 143 -13.02 -1.11 6.84
N LEU A 144 -12.71 -1.67 8.02
CA LEU A 144 -11.65 -2.66 8.18
C LEU A 144 -11.99 -4.00 7.51
N GLY A 145 -13.26 -4.41 7.57
CA GLY A 145 -13.73 -5.66 6.95
C GLY A 145 -13.74 -5.60 5.41
N GLN A 146 -13.83 -4.41 4.83
CA GLN A 146 -13.78 -4.19 3.37
C GLN A 146 -12.37 -3.97 2.82
N PHE A 147 -11.35 -3.98 3.68
CA PHE A 147 -9.98 -3.73 3.25
C PHE A 147 -9.47 -4.85 2.33
N ASP A 148 -9.02 -4.48 1.12
CA ASP A 148 -8.27 -5.35 0.21
C ASP A 148 -6.89 -4.75 -0.10
N LEU A 149 -5.88 -5.61 -0.10
CA LEU A 149 -4.52 -5.25 -0.49
C LEU A 149 -4.42 -4.94 -1.99
N GLN A 150 -5.30 -5.51 -2.81
CA GLN A 150 -5.36 -5.23 -4.24
C GLN A 150 -5.75 -3.78 -4.52
N ASP A 151 -6.67 -3.21 -3.74
CA ASP A 151 -7.08 -1.81 -3.87
C ASP A 151 -5.91 -0.86 -3.60
N VAL A 152 -5.10 -1.16 -2.58
CA VAL A 152 -3.88 -0.41 -2.27
C VAL A 152 -2.90 -0.46 -3.45
N GLU A 153 -2.76 -1.63 -4.08
CA GLU A 153 -1.89 -1.78 -5.24
C GLU A 153 -2.40 -1.02 -6.47
N LEU A 154 -3.71 -1.04 -6.73
CA LEU A 154 -4.32 -0.31 -7.84
C LEU A 154 -4.12 1.20 -7.68
N GLU A 155 -4.36 1.73 -6.49
CA GLU A 155 -4.09 3.14 -6.16
C GLU A 155 -2.61 3.49 -6.32
N LEU A 156 -1.70 2.63 -5.86
CA LEU A 156 -0.26 2.80 -6.04
C LEU A 156 0.16 2.74 -7.52
N ALA A 157 -0.47 1.89 -8.32
CA ALA A 157 -0.16 1.74 -9.73
C ALA A 157 -0.57 2.99 -10.53
N ASP A 158 -1.66 3.66 -10.13
CA ASP A 158 -2.11 4.92 -10.73
C ASP A 158 -1.22 6.10 -10.29
N LEU A 159 -0.93 6.20 -9.00
CA LEU A 159 -0.24 7.37 -8.43
C LEU A 159 1.28 7.32 -8.57
N ALA A 160 1.86 6.12 -8.50
CA ALA A 160 3.32 5.90 -8.47
C ALA A 160 3.78 4.73 -9.37
N PRO A 161 3.47 4.76 -10.68
CA PRO A 161 3.72 3.66 -11.60
C PRO A 161 5.20 3.30 -11.74
N THR A 162 6.10 4.29 -11.81
CA THR A 162 7.55 4.06 -11.93
C THR A 162 8.09 3.42 -10.66
N SER A 163 7.70 3.94 -9.51
CA SER A 163 8.13 3.45 -8.20
C SER A 163 7.67 2.01 -7.96
N LEU A 164 6.42 1.71 -8.29
CA LEU A 164 5.85 0.37 -8.17
C LEU A 164 6.53 -0.61 -9.15
N ALA A 165 6.82 -0.19 -10.38
CA ALA A 165 7.54 -1.00 -11.35
C ALA A 165 8.98 -1.33 -10.89
N LEU A 166 9.67 -0.38 -10.24
CA LEU A 166 10.98 -0.62 -9.64
C LEU A 166 10.89 -1.66 -8.51
N ILE A 167 9.94 -1.50 -7.58
CA ILE A 167 9.74 -2.45 -6.48
C ILE A 167 9.40 -3.84 -7.03
N ARG A 168 8.48 -3.94 -8.00
CA ARG A 168 8.15 -5.21 -8.68
C ARG A 168 9.37 -5.87 -9.31
N SER A 169 10.23 -5.08 -9.95
CA SER A 169 11.45 -5.58 -10.59
C SER A 169 12.51 -6.04 -9.59
N LEU A 170 12.49 -5.51 -8.36
CA LEU A 170 13.38 -5.93 -7.28
C LEU A 170 12.86 -7.17 -6.53
N VAL A 171 11.53 -7.30 -6.43
CA VAL A 171 10.89 -8.43 -5.72
C VAL A 171 10.80 -9.66 -6.62
N ASN A 172 10.52 -9.49 -7.91
CA ASN A 172 10.34 -10.58 -8.85
C ASN A 172 11.60 -10.76 -9.70
N ASP A 173 12.32 -11.88 -9.48
CA ASP A 173 13.53 -12.25 -10.22
C ASP A 173 13.25 -12.65 -11.69
N LYS A 174 11.97 -12.90 -12.01
CA LYS A 174 11.50 -13.24 -13.36
C LYS A 174 10.59 -12.13 -13.89
N ARG A 175 10.68 -11.89 -15.21
CA ARG A 175 9.71 -11.02 -15.91
C ARG A 175 8.30 -11.49 -15.54
N PRO A 176 7.45 -10.61 -15.00
CA PRO A 176 6.13 -11.02 -14.53
C PRO A 176 5.37 -11.66 -15.69
N SER A 177 5.01 -12.93 -15.52
CA SER A 177 4.02 -13.55 -16.37
C SER A 177 2.70 -12.81 -16.15
N PRO A 178 1.94 -12.47 -17.21
CA PRO A 178 0.61 -11.86 -17.05
C PRO A 178 -0.38 -12.73 -16.29
N PHE A 179 -0.02 -13.98 -15.95
CA PHE A 179 -0.83 -14.95 -15.23
C PHE A 179 -0.31 -15.28 -13.82
N GLU A 180 0.81 -14.70 -13.38
CA GLU A 180 1.33 -14.96 -12.03
C GLU A 180 0.60 -14.07 -11.00
N PRO A 181 0.09 -14.65 -9.90
CA PRO A 181 -0.56 -13.88 -8.85
C PRO A 181 0.42 -12.85 -8.31
N VAL A 182 -0.06 -11.62 -8.17
CA VAL A 182 0.78 -10.52 -7.71
C VAL A 182 1.23 -10.78 -6.28
N THR A 183 2.55 -10.79 -6.07
CA THR A 183 3.11 -11.04 -4.76
C THR A 183 2.66 -9.95 -3.78
N PRO A 184 2.02 -10.29 -2.65
CA PRO A 184 1.55 -9.30 -1.68
C PRO A 184 2.69 -8.46 -1.08
N ALA A 185 3.94 -8.92 -1.23
CA ALA A 185 5.14 -8.19 -0.85
C ALA A 185 5.26 -6.81 -1.53
N VAL A 186 4.83 -6.66 -2.78
CA VAL A 186 4.97 -5.41 -3.54
C VAL A 186 4.20 -4.26 -2.88
N PRO A 187 2.86 -4.34 -2.69
CA PRO A 187 2.10 -3.27 -2.03
C PRO A 187 2.51 -3.07 -0.56
N VAL A 188 2.96 -4.12 0.14
CA VAL A 188 3.51 -4.01 1.49
C VAL A 188 4.78 -3.16 1.52
N ILE A 189 5.78 -3.50 0.69
CA ILE A 189 7.05 -2.74 0.63
C ILE A 189 6.79 -1.30 0.19
N ALA A 190 5.91 -1.09 -0.80
CA ALA A 190 5.54 0.25 -1.25
C ALA A 190 4.88 1.06 -0.13
N SER A 191 3.99 0.45 0.66
CA SER A 191 3.37 1.11 1.82
C SER A 191 4.36 1.44 2.92
N ILE A 192 5.39 0.60 3.15
CA ILE A 192 6.48 0.90 4.10
C ILE A 192 7.25 2.14 3.63
N VAL A 193 7.63 2.20 2.35
CA VAL A 193 8.32 3.36 1.76
C VAL A 193 7.46 4.62 1.87
N LEU A 194 6.16 4.53 1.56
CA LEU A 194 5.22 5.65 1.69
C LEU A 194 5.14 6.18 3.11
N LYS A 195 5.02 5.29 4.11
CA LYS A 195 4.96 5.69 5.51
C LYS A 195 6.25 6.36 5.98
N SER A 196 7.41 5.92 5.48
CA SER A 196 8.70 6.57 5.76
C SER A 196 8.77 7.98 5.20
N TRP A 197 8.12 8.25 4.06
CA TRP A 197 7.98 9.58 3.47
C TRP A 197 6.98 10.46 4.22
N ASN A 198 5.80 9.92 4.48
CA ASN A 198 4.73 10.62 5.18
C ASN A 198 4.11 9.70 6.23
N LYS A 199 4.32 10.02 7.51
CA LYS A 199 3.77 9.25 8.63
C LYS A 199 2.24 9.10 8.60
N ARG A 200 1.54 9.98 7.85
CA ARG A 200 0.08 9.92 7.67
C ARG A 200 -0.36 8.91 6.59
N ALA A 201 0.51 8.54 5.65
CA ALA A 201 0.23 7.51 4.65
C ALA A 201 0.42 6.12 5.27
N ASN A 202 -0.51 5.77 6.16
CA ASN A 202 -0.37 4.65 7.06
C ASN A 202 -1.56 3.67 7.01
N LEU A 203 -2.34 3.65 5.91
CA LEU A 203 -3.50 2.75 5.77
C LEU A 203 -3.13 1.31 6.11
N LEU A 204 -2.18 0.73 5.37
CA LEU A 204 -1.79 -0.65 5.56
C LEU A 204 -1.22 -0.89 6.96
N GLN A 205 -0.40 0.04 7.48
CA GLN A 205 0.18 -0.09 8.81
C GLN A 205 -0.85 0.04 9.94
N GLY A 206 -1.93 0.78 9.73
CA GLY A 206 -3.06 0.85 10.65
C GLY A 206 -3.81 -0.47 10.69
N VAL A 207 -4.16 -1.00 9.52
CA VAL A 207 -4.82 -2.31 9.37
C VAL A 207 -3.97 -3.43 9.99
N PHE A 208 -2.69 -3.50 9.66
CA PHE A 208 -1.77 -4.51 10.22
C PHE A 208 -1.59 -4.33 11.73
N GLY A 209 -1.53 -3.10 12.22
CA GLY A 209 -1.45 -2.82 13.65
C GLY A 209 -2.64 -3.39 14.41
N LEU A 210 -3.85 -3.10 13.95
CA LEU A 210 -5.10 -3.61 14.53
C LEU A 210 -5.20 -5.13 14.39
N TYR A 211 -4.84 -5.68 13.24
CA TYR A 211 -4.84 -7.12 13.00
C TYR A 211 -3.90 -7.86 13.96
N PHE A 212 -2.62 -7.45 14.06
CA PHE A 212 -1.67 -8.10 14.95
C PHE A 212 -2.08 -7.98 16.41
N TYR A 213 -2.57 -6.81 16.83
CA TYR A 213 -3.08 -6.64 18.18
C TYR A 213 -4.28 -7.58 18.46
N GLY A 214 -5.24 -7.66 17.53
CA GLY A 214 -6.37 -8.59 17.64
C GLY A 214 -5.97 -10.06 17.69
N GLN A 215 -4.84 -10.43 17.08
CA GLN A 215 -4.24 -11.77 17.16
C GLN A 215 -3.43 -12.01 18.45
N GLY A 216 -3.43 -11.07 19.39
CA GLY A 216 -2.74 -11.20 20.68
C GLY A 216 -1.24 -10.84 20.62
N ALA A 217 -0.80 -10.07 19.62
CA ALA A 217 0.58 -9.61 19.57
C ALA A 217 0.94 -8.75 20.81
N SER A 218 2.03 -9.10 21.47
CA SER A 218 2.51 -8.34 22.62
C SER A 218 2.96 -6.91 22.23
N ARG A 219 2.93 -5.98 23.18
CA ARG A 219 3.43 -4.60 23.00
C ARG A 219 4.87 -4.57 22.47
N SER A 220 5.73 -5.47 22.95
CA SER A 220 7.11 -5.59 22.49
C SER A 220 7.21 -5.99 21.01
N LEU A 221 6.39 -6.94 20.57
CA LEU A 221 6.35 -7.36 19.16
C LEU A 221 5.85 -6.22 18.26
N ILE A 222 4.78 -5.54 18.66
CA ILE A 222 4.25 -4.37 17.94
C ILE A 222 5.32 -3.27 17.82
N ASN A 223 6.06 -2.99 18.88
CA ASN A 223 7.15 -2.00 18.84
C ASN A 223 8.28 -2.39 17.88
N VAL A 224 8.60 -3.68 17.76
CA VAL A 224 9.57 -4.17 16.76
C VAL A 224 9.03 -3.97 15.34
N LEU A 225 7.78 -4.36 15.08
CA LEU A 225 7.13 -4.21 13.78
C LEU A 225 6.94 -2.75 13.39
N GLN A 226 6.67 -1.86 14.34
CA GLN A 226 6.60 -0.42 14.14
C GLN A 226 7.95 0.13 13.66
N LYS A 227 9.05 -0.28 14.29
CA LYS A 227 10.41 0.13 13.89
C LYS A 227 10.77 -0.37 12.50
N ALA A 228 10.25 -1.54 12.10
CA ALA A 228 10.37 -2.05 10.72
C ALA A 228 9.43 -1.34 9.72
N GLY A 229 8.54 -0.45 10.18
CA GLY A 229 7.58 0.26 9.33
C GLY A 229 6.36 -0.57 8.93
N VAL A 230 6.19 -1.78 9.47
CA VAL A 230 5.13 -2.74 9.09
C VAL A 230 3.79 -2.39 9.72
N CYS A 231 3.78 -1.81 10.92
CA CYS A 231 2.54 -1.41 11.60
C CYS A 231 2.68 -0.06 12.32
N ASN A 232 1.57 0.49 12.81
CA ASN A 232 1.59 1.64 13.72
C ASN A 232 2.01 1.23 15.14
N GLY A 233 2.33 2.22 15.96
CA GLY A 233 2.75 1.99 17.34
C GLY A 233 1.60 1.54 18.23
N PHE A 234 1.94 0.87 19.33
CA PHE A 234 0.96 0.33 20.27
C PHE A 234 0.01 1.41 20.81
N ASP A 235 0.55 2.58 21.18
CA ASP A 235 -0.24 3.66 21.75
C ASP A 235 -1.26 4.19 20.73
N TRP A 236 -0.86 4.33 19.46
CA TRP A 236 -1.78 4.69 18.37
C TRP A 236 -2.87 3.63 18.14
N ILE A 237 -2.55 2.34 18.32
CA ILE A 237 -3.53 1.25 18.20
C ILE A 237 -4.56 1.36 19.32
N MET A 238 -4.13 1.61 20.56
CA MET A 238 -5.05 1.81 21.69
C MET A 238 -5.97 3.02 21.46
N GLU A 239 -5.40 4.17 21.09
CA GLU A 239 -6.18 5.37 20.76
C GLU A 239 -7.20 5.12 19.64
N SER A 240 -6.81 4.34 18.63
CA SER A 240 -7.71 3.96 17.54
C SER A 240 -8.86 3.08 18.02
N LEU A 241 -8.59 2.12 18.91
CA LEU A 241 -9.62 1.26 19.50
C LEU A 241 -10.58 2.04 20.40
N ASP A 242 -10.06 2.99 21.17
CA ASP A 242 -10.88 3.89 22.01
C ASP A 242 -11.83 4.72 21.14
N HIS A 243 -11.32 5.36 20.08
CA HIS A 243 -12.16 6.08 19.13
C HIS A 243 -13.21 5.19 18.44
N MET A 244 -12.85 3.95 18.08
CA MET A 244 -13.81 2.98 17.53
C MET A 244 -14.91 2.68 18.54
N SER A 245 -14.54 2.42 19.80
CA SER A 245 -15.47 2.14 20.90
C SER A 245 -16.43 3.31 21.13
N GLU A 246 -15.91 4.53 21.22
CA GLU A 246 -16.73 5.75 21.35
C GLU A 246 -17.69 5.94 20.18
N ALA A 247 -17.21 5.74 18.94
CA ALA A 247 -18.05 5.85 17.74
C ALA A 247 -19.15 4.78 17.71
N HIS A 248 -18.85 3.54 18.10
CA HIS A 248 -19.84 2.47 18.20
C HIS A 248 -20.86 2.74 19.32
N LEU A 249 -20.41 3.24 20.48
CA LEU A 249 -21.31 3.64 21.56
C LEU A 249 -22.24 4.77 21.13
N ALA A 250 -21.74 5.77 20.42
CA ALA A 250 -22.56 6.86 19.88
C ALA A 250 -23.63 6.34 18.90
N LYS A 251 -23.27 5.37 18.02
CA LYS A 251 -24.23 4.69 17.13
C LYS A 251 -25.32 3.96 17.91
N VAL A 252 -24.95 3.20 18.95
CA VAL A 252 -25.91 2.49 19.81
C VAL A 252 -26.84 3.50 20.51
N GLN A 253 -26.30 4.57 21.06
CA GLN A 253 -27.09 5.62 21.70
C GLN A 253 -28.07 6.29 20.73
N ALA A 254 -27.64 6.58 19.49
CA ALA A 254 -28.51 7.13 18.46
C ALA A 254 -29.65 6.17 18.10
N ILE A 255 -29.37 4.88 17.93
CA ILE A 255 -30.40 3.85 17.66
C ILE A 255 -31.42 3.80 18.81
N VAL A 256 -30.95 3.76 20.06
CA VAL A 256 -31.81 3.67 21.26
C VAL A 256 -32.67 4.93 21.42
N LYS A 257 -32.10 6.13 21.25
CA LYS A 257 -32.81 7.40 21.47
C LYS A 257 -33.75 7.75 20.32
N GLU A 258 -33.32 7.56 19.08
CA GLU A 258 -34.02 8.10 17.91
C GLU A 258 -35.01 7.12 17.30
N LYS A 259 -34.66 5.83 17.21
CA LYS A 259 -35.48 4.85 16.46
C LYS A 259 -36.65 4.27 17.26
N LYS A 260 -36.76 4.58 18.56
CA LYS A 260 -37.73 3.99 19.51
C LYS A 260 -37.85 2.47 19.37
N GLN A 261 -36.78 1.81 18.93
CA GLN A 261 -36.77 0.39 18.71
C GLN A 261 -36.65 -0.29 20.07
N PRO A 262 -37.43 -1.35 20.35
CA PRO A 262 -37.27 -2.07 21.60
C PRO A 262 -35.88 -2.69 21.69
N PHE A 263 -35.31 -2.64 22.89
CA PHE A 263 -33.98 -3.16 23.17
C PHE A 263 -33.97 -3.78 24.57
N MET A 264 -33.08 -4.75 24.76
CA MET A 264 -32.79 -5.36 26.04
C MET A 264 -31.35 -5.02 26.44
N VAL A 265 -31.13 -4.70 27.71
CA VAL A 265 -29.77 -4.52 28.24
C VAL A 265 -29.45 -5.72 29.12
N VAL A 266 -28.45 -6.49 28.70
CA VAL A 266 -27.90 -7.61 29.48
C VAL A 266 -26.67 -7.11 30.18
N TYR A 267 -26.64 -7.23 31.50
CA TYR A 267 -25.47 -6.90 32.31
C TYR A 267 -24.81 -8.19 32.80
N ASP A 268 -23.50 -8.23 32.75
CA ASP A 268 -22.69 -9.30 33.33
C ASP A 268 -21.51 -8.72 34.11
N ASN A 269 -21.10 -9.40 35.18
CA ASN A 269 -19.91 -9.07 35.93
C ASN A 269 -18.75 -9.90 35.38
N ILE A 270 -17.88 -9.25 34.62
CA ILE A 270 -16.65 -9.86 34.14
C ILE A 270 -15.59 -9.73 35.22
N ASN A 271 -15.18 -10.88 35.76
CA ASN A 271 -14.07 -10.97 36.70
C ASN A 271 -12.87 -11.59 35.97
N MET A 272 -11.84 -10.81 35.69
CA MET A 272 -10.61 -11.27 35.06
C MET A 272 -9.51 -11.44 36.10
N ALA A 273 -9.10 -12.68 36.33
CA ALA A 273 -7.94 -13.01 37.16
C ALA A 273 -6.68 -13.08 36.29
N PHE A 274 -5.80 -12.09 36.40
CA PHE A 274 -4.49 -12.12 35.75
C PHE A 274 -3.48 -12.77 36.68
N ARG A 275 -3.27 -14.07 36.48
CA ARG A 275 -2.27 -14.84 37.23
C ARG A 275 -0.88 -14.62 36.64
N ARG A 276 0.09 -14.24 37.48
CA ARG A 276 1.50 -14.16 37.11
C ARG A 276 2.18 -15.48 37.49
N TYR A 277 2.91 -16.07 36.54
CA TYR A 277 3.62 -17.34 36.77
C TYR A 277 4.63 -17.26 37.92
N ASN A 278 5.32 -16.12 38.04
CA ASN A 278 6.20 -15.82 39.16
C ASN A 278 5.73 -14.54 39.83
N GLN A 279 5.19 -14.65 41.04
CA GLN A 279 4.82 -13.50 41.85
C GLN A 279 6.06 -12.90 42.51
N TRP A 280 6.26 -11.60 42.32
CA TRP A 280 7.24 -10.80 43.06
C TRP A 280 6.54 -9.63 43.74
N THR A 281 7.21 -8.98 44.67
CA THR A 281 6.67 -7.83 45.43
C THR A 281 6.16 -6.71 44.51
N THR A 282 6.73 -6.56 43.31
CA THR A 282 6.34 -5.57 42.30
C THR A 282 5.45 -6.12 41.18
N ASN A 283 5.19 -7.44 41.16
CA ASN A 283 4.45 -8.11 40.10
C ASN A 283 3.57 -9.21 40.71
N GLN A 284 2.46 -8.78 41.29
CA GLN A 284 1.47 -9.65 41.92
C GLN A 284 0.35 -10.00 40.94
N ASP A 285 -0.45 -11.01 41.29
CA ASP A 285 -1.70 -11.28 40.60
C ASP A 285 -2.61 -10.06 40.72
N SER A 286 -3.29 -9.72 39.63
CA SER A 286 -4.37 -8.74 39.67
C SER A 286 -5.70 -9.43 39.42
N PHE A 287 -6.71 -8.95 40.15
CA PHE A 287 -8.09 -9.34 39.94
C PHE A 287 -8.84 -8.10 39.51
N GLU A 288 -9.22 -8.05 38.24
CA GLU A 288 -9.92 -6.93 37.65
C GLU A 288 -11.40 -7.28 37.54
N ASN A 289 -12.23 -6.48 38.22
CA ASN A 289 -13.69 -6.63 38.20
C ASN A 289 -14.26 -5.53 37.31
N GLY A 290 -15.01 -5.92 36.28
CA GLY A 290 -15.70 -5.01 35.38
C GLY A 290 -17.16 -5.39 35.23
N ALA A 291 -18.06 -4.43 35.32
CA ALA A 291 -19.44 -4.62 34.90
C ALA A 291 -19.54 -4.35 33.39
N THR A 292 -19.95 -5.34 32.60
CA THR A 292 -20.14 -5.21 31.16
C THR A 292 -21.63 -5.19 30.85
N ALA A 293 -22.04 -4.28 29.97
CA ALA A 293 -23.42 -4.15 29.53
C ALA A 293 -23.50 -4.35 28.01
N THR A 294 -24.35 -5.25 27.55
CA THR A 294 -24.62 -5.50 26.14
C THR A 294 -26.05 -5.09 25.82
N VAL A 295 -26.21 -4.25 24.79
CA VAL A 295 -27.54 -3.86 24.29
C VAL A 295 -27.91 -4.75 23.11
N ILE A 296 -29.00 -5.50 23.25
CA ILE A 296 -29.58 -6.35 22.21
C ILE A 296 -30.78 -5.63 21.61
N LEU A 297 -30.70 -5.29 20.33
CA LEU A 297 -31.81 -4.70 19.58
C LEU A 297 -32.78 -5.81 19.17
N THR A 298 -34.07 -5.64 19.43
CA THR A 298 -35.11 -6.58 18.99
C THR A 298 -36.11 -5.89 18.05
N SER A 299 -36.67 -6.64 17.11
CA SER A 299 -37.79 -6.19 16.26
C SER A 299 -39.15 -6.43 16.93
N GLU A 300 -39.22 -7.35 17.89
CA GLU A 300 -40.43 -7.76 18.57
C GLU A 300 -40.18 -7.76 20.08
N MET A 301 -40.91 -6.92 20.83
CA MET A 301 -41.11 -7.21 22.24
C MET A 301 -42.25 -8.21 22.35
N PRO A 302 -42.09 -9.33 23.07
CA PRO A 302 -43.24 -10.15 23.43
C PRO A 302 -44.27 -9.26 24.15
N ALA A 303 -45.55 -9.37 23.77
CA ALA A 303 -46.63 -8.48 24.22
C ALA A 303 -46.78 -8.41 25.76
N VAL A 304 -46.17 -9.32 26.48
CA VAL A 304 -46.17 -9.46 27.95
C VAL A 304 -45.33 -8.36 28.64
N GLU A 305 -44.38 -7.71 27.95
CA GLU A 305 -43.42 -6.79 28.58
C GLU A 305 -43.73 -5.29 28.37
N ARG A 306 -44.90 -4.94 27.80
CA ARG A 306 -45.39 -3.54 27.78
C ARG A 306 -45.93 -3.05 29.14
N MET A 307 -45.45 -3.60 30.25
CA MET A 307 -45.85 -3.14 31.58
C MET A 307 -45.01 -1.92 31.97
N GLN A 308 -45.67 -0.79 32.22
CA GLN A 308 -45.06 0.51 32.51
C GLN A 308 -44.27 0.56 33.83
N ASP A 309 -44.27 -0.51 34.62
CA ASP A 309 -43.49 -0.61 35.86
C ASP A 309 -43.20 -2.10 36.22
N PRO A 310 -42.26 -2.77 35.55
CA PRO A 310 -42.00 -4.20 35.73
C PRO A 310 -41.49 -4.53 37.15
N VAL A 311 -40.89 -3.55 37.83
CA VAL A 311 -40.33 -3.73 39.18
C VAL A 311 -41.42 -3.86 40.25
N ARG A 312 -42.58 -3.20 40.06
CA ARG A 312 -43.70 -3.28 41.02
C ARG A 312 -44.47 -4.60 40.97
N HIS A 313 -44.27 -5.41 39.93
CA HIS A 313 -44.98 -6.67 39.72
C HIS A 313 -44.08 -7.90 39.79
N LEU A 314 -42.77 -7.71 39.94
CA LEU A 314 -41.83 -8.78 40.26
C LEU A 314 -42.21 -9.40 41.61
N ARG A 315 -42.85 -10.57 41.58
CA ARG A 315 -43.09 -11.37 42.77
C ARG A 315 -41.84 -12.20 43.04
N ALA A 316 -41.63 -12.58 44.30
CA ALA A 316 -40.49 -13.43 44.67
C ALA A 316 -40.45 -14.73 43.86
N CYS A 317 -41.61 -15.25 43.43
CA CYS A 317 -41.69 -16.43 42.56
C CYS A 317 -41.20 -16.20 41.13
N ASP A 318 -41.21 -14.96 40.64
CA ASP A 318 -40.75 -14.59 39.30
C ASP A 318 -39.20 -14.45 39.26
N LEU A 319 -38.57 -14.30 40.43
CA LEU A 319 -37.11 -14.35 40.62
C LEU A 319 -36.60 -15.79 40.85
N CYS A 320 -37.50 -16.74 41.11
CA CYS A 320 -37.14 -18.14 41.26
C CYS A 320 -37.14 -18.80 39.88
N PRO A 321 -36.02 -19.42 39.45
CA PRO A 321 -36.00 -20.14 38.18
C PRO A 321 -37.05 -21.25 38.21
N THR A 322 -37.84 -21.33 37.15
CA THR A 322 -38.79 -22.43 36.97
C THR A 322 -38.03 -23.77 36.93
N LYS A 323 -38.74 -24.88 37.14
CA LYS A 323 -38.12 -26.21 37.12
C LYS A 323 -37.40 -26.49 35.79
N ALA A 324 -38.00 -26.06 34.68
CA ALA A 324 -37.41 -26.16 33.34
C ALA A 324 -36.16 -25.26 33.18
N GLN A 325 -36.20 -24.02 33.67
CA GLN A 325 -35.03 -23.13 33.66
C GLN A 325 -33.90 -23.66 34.55
N SER A 326 -34.24 -24.26 35.69
CA SER A 326 -33.27 -24.89 36.60
C SER A 326 -32.62 -26.13 35.98
N GLU A 327 -33.37 -26.94 35.24
CA GLU A 327 -32.83 -28.07 34.47
C GLU A 327 -31.92 -27.58 33.35
N HIS A 328 -32.34 -26.57 32.58
CA HIS A 328 -31.52 -25.97 31.54
C HIS A 328 -30.22 -25.34 32.09
N LEU A 329 -30.29 -24.61 33.22
CA LEU A 329 -29.11 -24.06 33.89
C LEU A 329 -28.16 -25.16 34.36
N LYS A 330 -28.68 -26.27 34.90
CA LYS A 330 -27.86 -27.43 35.28
C LYS A 330 -27.15 -28.04 34.07
N ASP A 331 -27.85 -28.23 32.96
CA ASP A 331 -27.27 -28.77 31.73
C ASP A 331 -26.20 -27.84 31.17
N PHE A 332 -26.46 -26.53 31.18
CA PHE A 332 -25.51 -25.50 30.75
C PHE A 332 -24.26 -25.47 31.65
N TYR A 333 -24.42 -25.46 32.97
CA TYR A 333 -23.28 -25.52 33.90
C TYR A 333 -22.51 -26.83 33.78
N HIS A 334 -23.19 -27.96 33.58
CA HIS A 334 -22.55 -29.25 33.34
C HIS A 334 -21.72 -29.19 32.06
N TYR A 335 -22.29 -28.68 30.97
CA TYR A 335 -21.56 -28.49 29.72
C TYR A 335 -20.31 -27.61 29.91
N HIS A 336 -20.43 -26.45 30.56
CA HIS A 336 -19.28 -25.58 30.80
C HIS A 336 -18.22 -26.20 31.74
N LEU A 337 -18.62 -26.82 32.85
CA LEU A 337 -17.68 -27.46 33.75
C LEU A 337 -16.99 -28.67 33.12
N THR A 338 -17.69 -29.43 32.29
CA THR A 338 -17.13 -30.65 31.70
C THR A 338 -16.35 -30.37 30.44
N GLU A 339 -16.87 -29.58 29.51
CA GLU A 339 -16.21 -29.35 28.21
C GLU A 339 -15.17 -28.23 28.22
N VAL A 340 -15.39 -27.15 29.00
CA VAL A 340 -14.47 -26.01 28.99
C VAL A 340 -13.27 -26.24 29.90
N LEU A 341 -13.44 -26.96 31.03
CA LEU A 341 -12.31 -27.28 31.92
C LEU A 341 -11.49 -28.49 31.46
N GLN A 342 -12.00 -29.29 30.52
CA GLN A 342 -11.24 -30.40 29.92
C GLN A 342 -10.45 -29.99 28.67
N ARG A 343 -10.61 -28.75 28.19
CA ARG A 343 -9.75 -28.12 27.18
C ARG A 343 -8.68 -27.29 27.85
#